data_AF-A0A7W1K074-F1
#
_entry.id   AF-A0A7W1K074-F1
#
_cell.length_a   1.000
_cell.length_b   1.000
_cell.length_c   1.000
_cell.angle_alpha   90.00
_cell.angle_beta   90.00
_cell.angle_gamma   90.00
#
_symmetry.space_group_name_H-M   'P 1'
#
loop_
_entity.id
_entity.type
_entity.pdbx_description
1 polymer ?
#
loop_
_entity_poly.entity_id
_entity_poly.type
_entity_poly.pdbx_seq_one_letter_code
_entity_poly.pdbx_strand_id
1 'polypeptide(L)'
;MRCAAGSRPRPYLHAANECGVAPDQCALVAVHPWDIDGAKRAGLQAGWLNRRDSLYPEFFRPPDATGDTLATLADALISPM
;
A
#
# COMPACT_ATOMS: atom_id res chain seq x y z
N MET A 1 22.69 -5.15 -0.79
CA MET A 1 21.23 -4.96 -0.75
C MET A 1 20.92 -3.52 -1.17
N ARG A 2 20.46 -3.26 -2.40
CA ARG A 2 20.04 -1.92 -2.82
C ARG A 2 18.51 -1.88 -2.78
N CYS A 3 17.94 -1.33 -1.71
CA CYS A 3 16.52 -1.01 -1.64
C CYS A 3 16.26 0.15 -2.59
N ALA A 4 15.94 -0.15 -3.84
CA ALA A 4 15.56 0.88 -4.78
C ALA A 4 14.10 1.28 -4.49
N ALA A 5 13.91 2.51 -4.00
CA ALA A 5 12.62 3.17 -3.82
C ALA A 5 11.95 3.43 -5.18
N GLY A 6 11.37 2.37 -5.75
CA GLY A 6 10.60 2.41 -6.97
C GLY A 6 9.59 1.27 -6.96
N SER A 7 8.57 1.37 -7.82
CA SER A 7 7.43 0.45 -7.91
C SER A 7 7.83 -0.97 -8.37
N ARG A 8 8.59 -1.67 -7.53
CA ARG A 8 9.05 -3.04 -7.73
C ARG A 8 8.25 -3.93 -6.79
N PRO A 9 7.63 -5.03 -7.28
CA PRO A 9 6.77 -5.86 -6.45
C PRO A 9 7.51 -6.73 -5.43
N ARG A 10 8.81 -7.02 -5.66
CA ARG A 10 9.58 -8.00 -4.87
C ARG A 10 9.63 -7.74 -3.35
N PRO A 11 9.84 -6.51 -2.86
CA PRO A 11 9.85 -6.25 -1.42
C PRO A 11 8.50 -6.55 -0.75
N TYR A 12 7.39 -6.25 -1.42
CA TYR A 12 6.05 -6.49 -0.89
C TYR A 12 5.68 -7.98 -0.91
N LEU A 13 6.05 -8.70 -1.97
CA LEU A 13 5.92 -10.16 -2.01
C LEU A 13 6.73 -10.84 -0.90
N HIS A 14 7.94 -10.34 -0.63
CA HIS A 14 8.75 -10.83 0.48
C HIS A 14 8.07 -10.55 1.83
N ALA A 15 7.52 -9.35 2.04
CA ALA A 15 6.78 -9.04 3.27
C ALA A 15 5.57 -9.96 3.49
N ALA A 16 4.77 -10.21 2.45
CA ALA A 16 3.65 -11.16 2.53
C ALA A 16 4.12 -12.59 2.89
N ASN A 17 5.24 -13.03 2.29
CA ASN A 17 5.85 -14.32 2.59
C ASN A 17 6.35 -14.42 4.04
N GLU A 18 7.03 -13.40 4.56
CA GLU A 18 7.47 -13.37 5.96
C GLU A 18 6.28 -13.34 6.94
N CYS A 19 5.17 -12.72 6.57
CA CYS A 19 3.92 -12.75 7.33
C CYS A 19 3.16 -14.08 7.20
N GLY A 20 3.55 -14.97 6.28
CA GLY A 20 2.88 -16.25 6.06
C GLY A 20 1.46 -16.13 5.50
N VAL A 21 1.14 -15.04 4.82
CA VAL A 21 -0.19 -14.77 4.25
C VAL A 21 -0.11 -14.63 2.74
N ALA A 22 -1.23 -14.87 2.05
CA ALA A 22 -1.31 -14.58 0.62
C ALA A 22 -1.22 -13.05 0.38
N PRO A 23 -0.65 -12.59 -0.75
CA PRO A 23 -0.51 -11.16 -1.02
C PRO A 23 -1.82 -10.37 -0.93
N ASP A 24 -2.94 -10.94 -1.36
CA ASP A 24 -4.28 -10.35 -1.30
C ASP A 24 -4.87 -10.25 0.12
N GLN A 25 -4.27 -10.94 1.09
CA GLN A 25 -4.58 -10.85 2.52
C GLN A 25 -3.63 -9.92 3.27
N CYS A 26 -2.72 -9.25 2.57
CA CYS A 26 -1.75 -8.35 3.14
C CYS A 26 -2.01 -6.91 2.64
N ALA A 27 -1.91 -5.95 3.55
CA ALA A 27 -2.10 -4.54 3.24
C ALA A 27 -0.82 -3.73 3.52
N LEU A 28 -0.45 -2.88 2.57
CA LEU A 28 0.57 -1.84 2.77
C LEU A 28 -0.10 -0.52 3.14
N VAL A 29 0.39 0.14 4.20
CA VAL A 29 0.09 1.55 4.46
C VAL A 29 1.32 2.41 4.19
N ALA A 30 1.20 3.41 3.32
CA ALA A 30 2.31 4.32 2.99
C ALA A 30 1.84 5.75 2.70
N VAL A 31 2.73 6.72 2.89
CA VAL A 31 2.51 8.13 2.51
C VAL A 31 2.92 8.41 1.06
N HIS A 32 3.73 7.54 0.46
CA HIS A 32 4.31 7.77 -0.86
C HIS A 32 3.58 6.98 -1.96
N PRO A 33 3.14 7.62 -3.05
CA PRO A 33 2.42 6.95 -4.14
C PRO A 33 3.20 5.82 -4.84
N TRP A 34 4.54 5.88 -4.90
CA TRP A 34 5.32 4.80 -5.51
C TRP A 34 5.30 3.50 -4.69
N ASP A 35 5.11 3.60 -3.36
CA ASP A 35 4.99 2.44 -2.49
C ASP A 35 3.62 1.78 -2.67
N ILE A 36 2.57 2.61 -2.80
CA ILE A 36 1.21 2.16 -3.13
C ILE A 36 1.21 1.43 -4.48
N ASP A 37 1.78 2.02 -5.53
CA ASP A 37 1.86 1.37 -6.85
C ASP A 37 2.63 0.04 -6.79
N GLY A 38 3.71 -0.02 -6.00
CA GLY A 38 4.50 -1.22 -5.79
C GLY A 38 3.70 -2.35 -5.10
N ALA A 39 2.97 -2.03 -4.03
CA ALA A 39 2.08 -2.97 -3.35
C ALA A 39 0.96 -3.47 -4.26
N LYS A 40 0.28 -2.56 -4.99
CA LYS A 40 -0.78 -2.92 -5.95
C LYS A 40 -0.27 -3.79 -7.09
N ARG A 41 0.99 -3.63 -7.52
CA ARG A 41 1.63 -4.53 -8.51
C ARG A 41 1.98 -5.90 -7.94
N ALA A 42 2.23 -5.99 -6.64
CA ALA A 42 2.48 -7.23 -5.93
C ALA A 42 1.19 -7.99 -5.53
N GLY A 43 0.02 -7.38 -5.74
CA GLY A 43 -1.28 -7.97 -5.40
C GLY A 43 -1.75 -7.69 -3.97
N LEU A 44 -1.07 -6.79 -3.25
CA LEU A 44 -1.48 -6.35 -1.91
C LEU A 44 -2.63 -5.34 -1.99
N GLN A 45 -3.40 -5.25 -0.90
CA GLN A 45 -4.20 -4.06 -0.61
C GLN A 45 -3.25 -2.89 -0.28
N ALA A 46 -3.64 -1.66 -0.59
CA ALA A 46 -2.81 -0.50 -0.32
C ALA A 46 -3.63 0.69 0.22
N GLY A 47 -3.28 1.15 1.42
CA GLY A 47 -3.83 2.37 2.02
C GLY A 47 -2.86 3.54 1.86
N TRP A 48 -3.35 4.66 1.34
CA TRP A 48 -2.58 5.89 1.22
C TRP A 48 -2.85 6.83 2.40
N LEU A 49 -1.80 7.15 3.14
CA LEU A 49 -1.86 8.07 4.27
C LEU A 49 -1.58 9.50 3.80
N ASN A 50 -2.64 10.27 3.57
CA ASN A 50 -2.59 11.64 3.05
C ASN A 50 -2.78 12.69 4.16
N ARG A 51 -1.73 12.96 4.93
CA ARG A 51 -1.76 13.96 6.02
C ARG A 51 -1.76 15.42 5.56
N ARG A 52 -1.45 15.66 4.28
CA ARG A 52 -1.21 17.01 3.73
C ARG A 52 -2.22 17.42 2.69
N ASP A 53 -3.33 16.69 2.58
CA ASP A 53 -4.37 16.91 1.56
C ASP A 53 -3.79 17.08 0.15
N SER A 54 -2.80 16.24 -0.16
CA SER A 54 -2.15 16.24 -1.47
C SER A 54 -3.00 15.50 -2.51
N LEU A 55 -2.76 15.77 -3.80
CA LEU A 55 -3.39 14.99 -4.87
C LEU A 55 -2.61 13.71 -5.13
N TYR A 56 -3.33 12.60 -5.29
CA TYR A 56 -2.72 11.34 -5.72
C TYR A 56 -2.41 11.40 -7.22
N PRO A 57 -1.17 11.11 -7.66
CA PRO A 57 -0.84 11.18 -9.08
C PRO A 57 -1.54 10.08 -9.90
N GLU A 58 -2.23 10.47 -10.98
CA GLU A 58 -3.07 9.57 -11.80
C GLU A 58 -2.30 8.48 -12.56
N PHE A 59 -0.98 8.64 -12.73
CA PHE A 59 -0.14 7.65 -13.40
C PHE A 59 0.24 6.46 -12.53
N PHE A 60 -0.07 6.50 -11.23
CA PHE A 60 0.08 5.36 -10.31
C PHE A 60 -1.24 4.62 -10.15
N ARG A 61 -1.18 3.33 -9.82
CA ARG A 61 -2.38 2.58 -9.43
C ARG A 61 -3.06 3.24 -8.21
N PRO A 62 -4.39 3.34 -8.18
CA PRO A 62 -5.10 3.94 -7.07
C PRO A 62 -4.95 3.08 -5.79
N PRO A 63 -4.90 3.72 -4.62
CA PRO A 63 -5.00 3.01 -3.35
C PRO A 63 -6.42 2.45 -3.16
N ASP A 64 -6.56 1.41 -2.33
CA ASP A 64 -7.85 0.85 -1.92
C ASP A 64 -8.54 1.72 -0.85
N ALA A 65 -7.75 2.42 -0.03
CA ALA A 65 -8.24 3.36 0.97
C ALA A 65 -7.33 4.59 1.05
N THR A 66 -7.91 5.75 1.40
CA THR A 66 -7.16 6.97 1.71
C THR A 66 -7.64 7.52 3.04
N GLY A 67 -6.71 7.98 3.86
CA GLY A 67 -6.99 8.51 5.20
C GLY A 67 -5.88 9.44 5.66
N ASP A 68 -6.18 10.27 6.65
CA ASP A 68 -5.24 11.21 7.27
C ASP A 68 -4.55 10.64 8.51
N THR A 69 -5.12 9.60 9.13
CA THR A 69 -4.56 8.88 10.27
C THR A 69 -4.37 7.39 9.99
N LEU A 70 -3.48 6.75 10.76
CA LEU A 70 -3.26 5.31 10.64
C LEU A 70 -4.49 4.52 11.09
N ALA A 71 -5.19 4.98 12.12
CA ALA A 71 -6.37 4.31 12.65
C ALA A 71 -7.51 4.30 11.63
N THR A 72 -7.87 5.47 11.09
CA THR A 72 -8.94 5.58 10.09
C THR A 72 -8.64 4.78 8.83
N LEU A 73 -7.36 4.72 8.42
CA LEU A 73 -6.94 3.95 7.27
C LEU A 73 -6.94 2.43 7.55
N ALA A 74 -6.54 2.00 8.75
CA ALA A 74 -6.59 0.60 9.13
C ALA A 74 -8.04 0.09 9.18
N ASP A 75 -8.95 0.87 9.78
CA ASP A 75 -10.37 0.55 9.83
C ASP A 75 -10.98 0.41 8.43
N ALA A 76 -10.62 1.30 7.50
CA ALA A 76 -11.07 1.24 6.11
C ALA A 76 -10.55 0.00 5.36
N LEU A 77 -9.35 -0.50 5.68
CA LEU A 77 -8.75 -1.65 5.01
C LEU A 77 -9.27 -3.00 5.52
N ILE A 78 -9.61 -3.09 6.81
CA ILE A 78 -10.08 -4.33 7.44
C ILE A 78 -11.61 -4.47 7.44
N SER A 79 -12.33 -3.39 7.14
CA SER A 79 -13.78 -3.45 7.01
C SER A 79 -14.15 -4.24 5.76
N PRO A 80 -14.94 -5.33 5.87
CA PRO A 80 -15.42 -6.03 4.71
C PRO A 80 -16.31 -5.09 3.89
N MET A 81 -16.05 -5.01 2.58
CA MET A 81 -16.98 -4.37 1.63
C MET A 81 -18.29 -5.14 1.52
#